data_AF-A0A7S2GJT7-F1
#
_entry.id   AF-A0A7S2GJT7-F1
#
_cell.length_a   1.000
_cell.length_b   1.000
_cell.length_c   1.000
_cell.angle_alpha   90.00
_cell.angle_beta   90.00
_cell.angle_gamma   90.00
#
_symmetry.space_group_name_H-M   'P 1'
#
loop_
_entity.id
_entity.type
_entity.pdbx_description
1 polymer ?
#
loop_
_entity_poly.entity_id
_entity_poly.type
_entity_poly.pdbx_seq_one_letter_code
_entity_poly.pdbx_strand_id
1 'polypeptide(L)'
;MWAVANEPNYYSVSSTYMSDIATVVAAIKAADNTRPTTVVWGEVPAASVRSALPDVDVWGLNVYRGASFTDLWSTWVAASTKPLLISEYGTDSSTGGADAFARQAS
;
A
#
# COMPACT_ATOMS: atom_id res chain seq x y z
N MET A 1 0.80 -14.42 -6.09
CA MET A 1 0.02 -13.34 -5.47
C MET A 1 -0.68 -12.60 -6.58
N TRP A 2 -1.91 -12.14 -6.34
CA TRP A 2 -2.67 -11.31 -7.27
C TRP A 2 -2.73 -9.88 -6.74
N ALA A 3 -2.28 -8.90 -7.53
CA ALA A 3 -2.40 -7.48 -7.19
C ALA A 3 -3.65 -6.89 -7.85
N VAL A 4 -4.63 -6.48 -7.04
CA VAL A 4 -5.96 -6.09 -7.51
C VAL A 4 -6.04 -4.63 -7.94
N ALA A 5 -5.31 -3.75 -7.26
CA ALA A 5 -5.30 -2.32 -7.54
C ALA A 5 -3.96 -1.69 -7.13
N ASN A 6 -3.67 -0.53 -7.74
CA ASN A 6 -2.51 0.30 -7.46
C ASN A 6 -2.93 1.74 -7.14
N GLU A 7 -2.57 2.21 -5.95
CA GLU A 7 -2.75 3.59 -5.47
C GLU A 7 -4.17 4.18 -5.64
N PRO A 8 -5.22 3.43 -5.26
CA PRO A 8 -6.60 3.88 -5.35
C PRO A 8 -6.88 5.20 -4.59
N ASN A 9 -6.04 5.54 -3.60
CA ASN A 9 -6.16 6.71 -2.74
C ASN A 9 -5.59 8.01 -3.33
N TYR A 10 -4.86 7.96 -4.44
CA TYR A 10 -4.33 9.16 -5.09
C TYR A 10 -5.20 9.63 -6.28
N TYR A 11 -6.21 8.86 -6.66
CA TYR A 11 -7.12 9.22 -7.73
C TYR A 11 -8.50 9.60 -7.19
N SER A 12 -9.20 10.48 -7.90
CA SER A 12 -10.63 10.71 -7.71
C SER A 12 -11.41 9.49 -8.20
N VAL A 13 -11.40 8.43 -7.38
CA VAL A 13 -12.13 7.19 -7.66
C VAL A 13 -13.62 7.35 -7.34
N SER A 14 -14.47 6.53 -7.97
CA SER A 14 -15.89 6.51 -7.64
C SER A 14 -16.10 6.16 -6.17
N SER A 15 -17.24 6.57 -5.61
CA SER A 15 -17.64 6.15 -4.26
C SER A 15 -17.80 4.63 -4.12
N THR A 16 -17.90 3.90 -5.24
CA THR A 16 -18.02 2.44 -5.30
C THR A 16 -16.69 1.71 -5.43
N TYR A 17 -15.57 2.42 -5.60
CA TYR A 17 -14.33 1.75 -5.99
C TYR A 17 -13.85 0.71 -4.96
N MET A 18 -14.08 0.95 -3.68
CA MET A 18 -13.77 -0.04 -2.63
C MET A 18 -14.64 -1.30 -2.74
N SER A 19 -15.93 -1.17 -3.07
CA SER A 19 -16.79 -2.34 -3.31
C SER A 19 -16.41 -3.08 -4.59
N ASP A 20 -15.91 -2.37 -5.60
CA ASP A 20 -15.42 -2.98 -6.84
C ASP A 20 -14.15 -3.80 -6.56
N ILE A 21 -13.21 -3.26 -5.77
CA ILE A 21 -12.03 -4.01 -5.31
C ILE A 21 -12.44 -5.25 -4.50
N ALA A 22 -13.37 -5.12 -3.55
CA ALA A 22 -13.85 -6.25 -2.75
C ALA A 22 -14.46 -7.36 -3.64
N THR A 23 -15.24 -6.97 -4.64
CA THR A 23 -15.83 -7.89 -5.62
C THR A 23 -14.75 -8.66 -6.40
N VAL A 24 -13.70 -7.96 -6.86
CA VAL A 24 -12.59 -8.61 -7.58
C VAL A 24 -11.79 -9.52 -6.67
N VAL A 25 -11.51 -9.13 -5.42
CA VAL A 25 -10.83 -9.99 -4.42
C VAL A 25 -11.62 -11.27 -4.21
N ALA A 26 -12.94 -11.18 -4.02
CA ALA A 26 -13.79 -12.34 -3.84
C ALA A 26 -13.79 -13.26 -5.07
N ALA A 27 -13.88 -12.69 -6.28
CA ALA A 27 -13.83 -13.45 -7.52
C ALA A 27 -12.49 -14.18 -7.72
N ILE A 28 -11.36 -13.52 -7.41
CA ILE A 28 -10.04 -14.14 -7.45
C ILE A 28 -9.96 -15.31 -6.48
N LYS A 29 -10.39 -15.12 -5.23
CA LYS A 29 -10.34 -16.21 -4.23
C LYS A 29 -11.24 -17.39 -4.61
N ALA A 30 -12.36 -17.14 -5.27
CA ALA A 30 -13.23 -18.20 -5.77
C ALA A 30 -12.57 -19.02 -6.90
N ALA A 31 -11.75 -18.38 -7.75
CA ALA A 31 -11.06 -19.02 -8.86
C ALA A 31 -9.69 -19.62 -8.49
N ASP A 32 -8.96 -18.98 -7.58
CA ASP A 32 -7.63 -19.36 -7.10
C ASP A 32 -7.48 -18.99 -5.62
N ASN A 33 -7.75 -19.96 -4.74
CA ASN A 33 -7.53 -19.82 -3.30
C ASN A 33 -6.11 -20.22 -2.85
N THR A 34 -5.19 -20.51 -3.79
CA THR A 34 -3.84 -20.98 -3.49
C THR A 34 -2.80 -19.85 -3.45
N ARG A 35 -3.14 -18.67 -3.99
CA ARG A 35 -2.28 -17.49 -4.02
C ARG A 35 -2.92 -16.34 -3.25
N PRO A 36 -2.15 -15.60 -2.44
CA PRO A 36 -2.69 -14.45 -1.70
C PRO A 36 -3.09 -13.32 -2.64
N THR A 37 -4.05 -12.50 -2.22
CA THR A 37 -4.38 -11.22 -2.84
C THR A 37 -3.69 -10.05 -2.15
N THR A 38 -3.39 -9.00 -2.91
CA THR A 38 -2.91 -7.72 -2.40
C THR A 38 -3.62 -6.55 -3.06
N VAL A 39 -3.75 -5.46 -2.32
CA VAL A 39 -4.09 -4.14 -2.83
C VAL A 39 -2.92 -3.24 -2.48
N VAL A 40 -2.36 -2.57 -3.50
CA VAL A 40 -1.26 -1.63 -3.33
C VAL A 40 -1.85 -0.26 -3.02
N TRP A 41 -1.52 0.26 -1.84
CA TRP A 41 -2.00 1.53 -1.33
C TRP A 41 -0.84 2.53 -1.22
N GLY A 42 -1.11 3.82 -1.43
CA GLY A 42 -0.15 4.87 -1.11
C GLY A 42 -0.18 5.14 0.39
N GLU A 43 0.90 4.81 1.10
CA GLU A 43 0.97 4.89 2.57
C GLU A 43 0.02 3.95 3.34
N VAL A 44 0.14 3.91 4.67
CA VAL A 44 -0.71 3.04 5.51
C VAL A 44 -2.18 3.41 5.34
N PRO A 45 -3.05 2.51 4.82
CA PRO A 45 -4.47 2.81 4.61
C PRO A 45 -5.16 3.14 5.92
N ALA A 46 -6.20 3.97 5.91
CA ALA A 46 -6.99 4.27 7.12
C ALA A 46 -7.76 3.03 7.64
N ALA A 47 -8.20 3.05 8.91
CA ALA A 47 -8.93 1.93 9.50
C ALA A 47 -10.22 1.59 8.73
N SER A 48 -10.95 2.61 8.26
CA SER A 48 -12.17 2.42 7.44
C SER A 48 -11.90 1.65 6.15
N VAL A 49 -10.78 1.92 5.49
CA VAL A 49 -10.35 1.22 4.26
C VAL A 49 -9.99 -0.23 4.58
N ARG A 50 -9.21 -0.47 5.64
CA ARG A 50 -8.85 -1.84 6.06
C ARG A 50 -10.07 -2.68 6.43
N SER A 51 -11.06 -2.06 7.08
CA SER A 51 -12.34 -2.70 7.41
C SER A 51 -13.22 -2.94 6.19
N ALA A 52 -13.15 -2.09 5.16
CA ALA A 52 -13.91 -2.28 3.92
C ALA A 52 -13.35 -3.39 3.02
N LEU A 53 -12.07 -3.76 3.19
CA LEU A 53 -11.38 -4.79 2.42
C LEU A 53 -10.85 -5.93 3.32
N PRO A 54 -11.74 -6.64 4.05
CA PRO A 54 -11.33 -7.63 5.04
C PRO A 54 -10.66 -8.86 4.41
N ASP A 55 -10.95 -9.17 3.14
CA ASP A 55 -10.46 -10.36 2.45
C ASP A 55 -9.10 -10.16 1.73
N VAL A 56 -8.52 -8.96 1.77
CA VAL A 56 -7.15 -8.74 1.26
C VAL A 56 -6.16 -9.45 2.18
N ASP A 57 -5.36 -10.37 1.64
CA ASP A 57 -4.46 -11.21 2.46
C ASP A 57 -3.20 -10.45 2.90
N VAL A 58 -2.64 -9.63 2.00
CA VAL A 58 -1.41 -8.85 2.21
C VAL A 58 -1.68 -7.41 1.80
N TRP A 59 -1.19 -6.44 2.57
CA TRP A 59 -1.22 -5.04 2.13
C TRP A 59 0.08 -4.70 1.41
N GLY A 60 -0.04 -4.21 0.18
CA GLY A 60 1.06 -3.61 -0.55
C GLY A 60 1.10 -2.11 -0.26
N LEU A 61 2.28 -1.55 0.00
CA LEU A 61 2.45 -0.11 0.17
C LEU A 61 3.47 0.45 -0.82
N ASN A 62 3.07 1.48 -1.53
CA ASN A 62 3.99 2.38 -2.22
C ASN A 62 4.36 3.50 -1.24
N VAL A 63 5.66 3.61 -0.91
CA VAL A 63 6.16 4.48 0.15
C VAL A 63 7.38 5.26 -0.32
N TYR A 64 7.22 6.57 -0.45
CA TYR A 64 8.25 7.48 -0.95
C TYR A 64 8.65 8.52 0.12
N ARG A 65 9.27 8.04 1.20
CA ARG A 65 9.61 8.84 2.40
C ARG A 65 11.06 9.37 2.44
N GLY A 66 11.77 9.34 1.31
CA GLY A 66 13.15 9.82 1.20
C GLY A 66 14.18 8.79 1.69
N ALA A 67 15.13 9.22 2.52
CA ALA A 67 16.31 8.41 2.90
C ALA A 67 15.99 7.20 3.81
N SER A 68 14.81 7.13 4.40
CA SER A 68 14.40 6.02 5.26
C SER A 68 12.87 5.84 5.25
N PHE A 69 12.39 4.79 5.91
CA PHE A 69 10.95 4.54 6.10
C PHE A 69 10.32 5.30 7.27
N THR A 70 11.11 6.10 8.00
CA THR A 70 10.67 6.88 9.18
C THR A 70 9.89 6.02 10.19
N ASP A 71 8.63 6.34 10.48
CA ASP A 71 7.76 5.66 11.44
C ASP A 71 6.90 4.53 10.82
N LEU A 72 7.12 4.18 9.55
CA LEU A 72 6.25 3.27 8.79
C LEU A 72 6.00 1.96 9.52
N TRP A 73 7.07 1.35 10.06
CA TRP A 73 7.00 0.04 10.69
C TRP A 73 6.18 0.06 11.98
N SER A 74 6.41 1.05 12.85
CA SER A 74 5.61 1.24 14.06
C SER A 74 4.15 1.54 13.74
N THR A 75 3.91 2.38 12.72
CA THR A 75 2.57 2.73 12.27
C THR A 75 1.84 1.52 11.71
N TRP A 76 2.51 0.66 10.93
CA TRP A 76 1.93 -0.57 10.40
C TRP A 76 1.57 -1.58 11.51
N VAL A 77 2.52 -1.85 12.42
CA VAL A 77 2.32 -2.80 13.52
C VAL A 77 1.16 -2.37 14.43
N ALA A 78 0.97 -1.06 14.63
CA ALA A 78 -0.18 -0.53 15.35
C ALA A 78 -1.50 -0.62 14.56
N ALA A 79 -1.44 -0.60 13.22
CA ALA A 79 -2.60 -0.54 12.35
C ALA A 79 -3.18 -1.90 11.96
N SER A 80 -2.35 -2.94 11.81
CA SER A 80 -2.77 -4.25 11.31
C SER A 80 -1.86 -5.39 11.75
N THR A 81 -2.44 -6.58 11.89
CA THR A 81 -1.72 -7.85 12.07
C THR A 81 -1.44 -8.58 10.75
N LYS A 82 -1.92 -8.06 9.61
CA LYS A 82 -1.71 -8.67 8.30
C LYS A 82 -0.26 -8.47 7.83
N PRO A 83 0.26 -9.35 6.95
CA PRO A 83 1.54 -9.13 6.31
C PRO A 83 1.56 -7.82 5.50
N LEU A 84 2.72 -7.16 5.52
CA LEU A 84 3.02 -5.97 4.73
C LEU A 84 4.04 -6.31 3.64
N LEU A 85 3.79 -5.82 2.44
CA LEU A 85 4.72 -5.79 1.32
C LEU A 85 5.02 -4.33 0.98
N ILE A 86 6.30 -3.94 0.93
CA ILE A 86 6.70 -2.69 0.27
C ILE A 86 6.76 -2.96 -1.23
N SER A 87 5.81 -2.44 -2.00
CA SER A 87 5.70 -2.67 -3.44
C SER A 87 6.52 -1.67 -4.24
N GLU A 88 6.59 -0.43 -3.77
CA GLU A 88 7.46 0.61 -4.34
C GLU A 88 8.08 1.44 -3.22
N TYR A 89 9.35 1.78 -3.41
CA TYR A 89 10.09 2.72 -2.59
C TYR A 89 11.25 3.26 -3.39
N GLY A 90 11.71 4.47 -3.05
CA GLY A 90 12.88 5.03 -3.69
C GLY A 90 12.99 6.54 -3.52
N THR A 91 14.04 7.08 -4.11
CA THR A 91 14.26 8.52 -4.27
C THR A 91 14.88 8.75 -5.64
N ASP A 92 14.57 9.88 -6.27
CA ASP A 92 15.11 10.20 -7.59
C ASP A 92 16.65 10.22 -7.57
N SER A 93 17.26 9.59 -8.57
CA SER A 93 18.73 9.51 -8.68
C SER A 93 19.38 10.86 -9.01
N SER A 94 18.65 11.81 -9.62
CA SER A 94 19.13 13.13 -10.01
C SER A 94 19.21 14.12 -8.83
N THR A 95 18.43 13.90 -7.78
CA THR A 95 18.63 14.54 -6.48
C THR A 95 19.68 13.80 -5.64
N GLY A 96 20.16 12.63 -6.06
CA GLY A 96 21.12 11.78 -5.35
C GLY A 96 22.60 12.19 -5.37
N GLY A 97 22.93 13.46 -5.60
CA GLY A 97 24.22 14.03 -5.18
C GLY A 97 24.17 14.34 -3.68
N ALA A 98 25.33 14.42 -3.01
CA ALA A 98 25.48 14.64 -1.56
C ALA A 98 24.64 15.81 -0.95
N ASP A 99 24.07 16.68 -1.79
CA ASP A 99 23.31 17.87 -1.43
C ASP A 99 21.79 17.66 -1.17
N ALA A 100 21.15 16.56 -1.60
CA ALA A 100 19.72 16.34 -1.25
C ALA A 100 19.53 15.77 0.16
N PHE A 101 20.51 15.04 0.67
CA PHE A 101 20.48 14.51 2.04
C PHE A 101 20.53 15.61 3.11
N ALA A 102 21.10 16.78 2.79
CA ALA A 102 21.19 17.91 3.71
C ALA A 102 19.87 18.69 3.88
N ARG A 103 18.92 18.60 2.93
CA ARG A 103 17.67 19.39 2.95
C ARG A 103 16.46 18.69 3.57
N GLN A 104 16.58 17.39 3.87
CA GLN A 104 15.51 16.63 4.53
C GLN A 104 15.74 16.45 6.04
N ALA A 105 16.85 16.98 6.57
CA ALA A 105 17.20 16.96 7.98
C ALA A 105 17.18 18.36 8.64
N SER A 106 16.60 19.36 7.97
CA SER A 106 16.45 20.74 8.47
C SER A 106 15.00 21.09 8.79
#